data_AF-A0A1G9BUY6-F1
#
_entry.id   AF-A0A1G9BUY6-F1
#
_cell.length_a   1.000
_cell.length_b   1.000
_cell.length_c   1.000
_cell.angle_alpha   90.00
_cell.angle_beta   90.00
_cell.angle_gamma   90.00
#
_symmetry.space_group_name_H-M   'P 1'
#
loop_
_entity.id
_entity.type
_entity.pdbx_description
1 polymer ?
#
loop_
_entity_poly.entity_id
_entity_poly.type
_entity_poly.pdbx_seq_one_letter_code
_entity_poly.pdbx_strand_id
1 'polypeptide(L)'
;METQKTKKNKKKKNKAIKSVIAHPLAAEVQAIENKKLEVIKTGHTVSQEQIDAWKAEHGEVFRIAVDEHTAYLKKPGRKAIGYASSIGTKDPMKFNEIILKACWLAGDEKLQSDDDLFLACGSKLADLIVIKQATLEKL
;
A
#
# COMPACT_ATOMS: atom_id res chain seq x y z
N MET A 1 39.31 -33.91 -10.39
CA MET A 1 39.87 -32.74 -9.68
C MET A 1 39.35 -31.49 -10.38
N GLU A 2 38.19 -30.96 -9.99
CA GLU A 2 37.64 -29.76 -10.65
C GLU A 2 36.82 -28.90 -9.68
N THR A 3 37.53 -28.19 -8.80
CA THR A 3 36.97 -27.21 -7.87
C THR A 3 37.90 -26.00 -7.86
N GLN A 4 37.52 -24.89 -8.53
CA GLN A 4 38.01 -23.52 -8.25
C GLN A 4 37.42 -22.38 -9.13
N LYS A 5 36.51 -22.62 -10.08
CA LYS A 5 35.96 -21.54 -10.95
C LYS A 5 34.86 -20.65 -10.31
N THR A 6 34.42 -20.91 -9.08
CA THR A 6 33.21 -20.27 -8.51
C THR A 6 33.40 -18.98 -7.70
N LYS A 7 34.63 -18.54 -7.36
CA LYS A 7 34.80 -17.34 -6.49
C LYS A 7 35.35 -16.07 -7.16
N LYS A 8 35.96 -16.13 -8.35
CA LYS A 8 36.63 -14.95 -8.95
C LYS A 8 35.72 -14.09 -9.83
N ASN A 9 34.57 -14.61 -10.30
CA ASN A 9 33.71 -13.89 -11.25
C ASN A 9 32.73 -12.89 -10.60
N LYS A 10 32.54 -12.95 -9.27
CA LYS A 10 31.59 -12.08 -8.54
C LYS A 10 32.19 -10.71 -8.14
N LYS A 11 33.52 -10.62 -7.99
CA LYS A 11 34.19 -9.38 -7.53
C LYS A 11 34.60 -8.43 -8.68
N LYS A 12 34.87 -8.95 -9.89
CA LYS A 12 35.29 -8.13 -11.05
C LYS A 12 34.12 -7.41 -11.73
N LYS A 13 32.92 -8.02 -11.75
CA LYS A 13 31.71 -7.35 -12.29
C LYS A 13 31.29 -6.13 -11.46
N ASN A 14 31.62 -6.09 -10.16
CA ASN A 14 31.17 -5.02 -9.27
C ASN A 14 32.08 -3.77 -9.24
N LYS A 15 33.18 -3.74 -10.00
CA LYS A 15 34.07 -2.57 -10.10
C LYS A 15 33.93 -1.81 -11.43
N ALA A 16 33.43 -2.45 -12.48
CA ALA A 16 33.25 -1.82 -13.79
C ALA A 16 31.97 -0.97 -13.91
N ILE A 17 31.03 -1.08 -12.95
CA ILE A 17 29.73 -0.37 -13.00
C ILE A 17 29.82 1.07 -12.45
N LYS A 18 30.98 1.50 -11.92
CA LYS A 18 31.08 2.78 -11.19
C LYS A 18 31.91 3.88 -11.86
N SER A 19 32.42 3.71 -13.08
CA SER A 19 33.28 4.76 -13.67
C SER A 19 32.95 5.19 -15.09
N VAL A 20 31.87 4.71 -15.69
CA VAL A 20 31.46 5.16 -17.02
C VAL A 20 29.94 5.25 -17.02
N ILE A 21 29.44 6.46 -16.79
CA ILE A 21 28.19 7.08 -17.25
C ILE A 21 28.00 8.28 -16.30
N ALA A 22 28.68 9.38 -16.61
CA ALA A 22 28.30 10.70 -16.15
C ALA A 22 27.35 11.29 -17.23
N HIS A 23 26.20 11.81 -16.80
CA HIS A 23 25.08 12.42 -17.56
C HIS A 23 24.13 11.47 -18.31
N PRO A 24 22.80 11.72 -18.38
CA PRO A 24 21.86 12.41 -17.50
C PRO A 24 20.67 11.48 -17.10
N LEU A 25 20.90 10.17 -16.95
CA LEU A 25 19.81 9.17 -16.84
C LEU A 25 19.04 9.18 -15.50
N ALA A 26 19.54 9.86 -14.47
CA ALA A 26 18.86 9.93 -13.16
C ALA A 26 17.59 10.80 -13.20
N ALA A 27 17.55 11.81 -14.07
CA ALA A 27 16.40 12.70 -14.22
C ALA A 27 15.24 12.01 -14.98
N GLU A 28 15.55 11.16 -15.97
CA GLU A 28 14.53 10.40 -16.70
C GLU A 28 13.93 9.27 -15.86
N VAL A 29 14.70 8.62 -14.98
CA VAL A 29 14.15 7.61 -14.06
C VAL A 29 13.20 8.25 -13.03
N GLN A 30 13.52 9.44 -12.53
CA GLN A 30 12.61 10.20 -11.65
C GLN A 30 11.37 10.72 -12.39
N ALA A 31 11.51 11.10 -13.67
CA ALA A 31 10.37 11.50 -14.50
C ALA A 31 9.42 10.33 -14.80
N ILE A 32 9.94 9.10 -14.97
CA ILE A 32 9.13 7.90 -15.19
C ILE A 32 8.37 7.50 -13.91
N GLU A 33 9.00 7.63 -12.73
CA GLU A 33 8.33 7.41 -11.44
C GLU A 33 7.20 8.43 -11.22
N ASN A 34 7.43 9.72 -11.55
CA ASN A 34 6.41 10.77 -11.45
C ASN A 34 5.30 10.63 -12.52
N LYS A 35 5.61 10.10 -13.71
CA LYS A 35 4.62 9.88 -14.77
C LYS A 35 3.72 8.68 -14.50
N LYS A 36 4.17 7.71 -13.69
CA LYS A 36 3.33 6.62 -13.19
C LYS A 36 2.31 7.10 -12.14
N LEU A 37 2.56 8.25 -11.50
CA LEU A 37 1.58 8.88 -10.60
C LEU A 37 0.45 9.61 -11.35
N GLU A 38 0.65 10.06 -12.59
CA GLU A 38 -0.37 10.81 -13.35
C GLU A 38 -1.40 9.94 -14.10
N VAL A 39 -1.13 8.64 -14.29
CA VAL A 39 -1.99 7.72 -15.07
C VAL A 39 -3.15 7.13 -14.23
N ILE A 40 -3.24 7.46 -12.95
CA ILE A 40 -4.31 7.00 -12.04
C ILE A 40 -5.30 8.14 -11.81
N LYS A 41 -5.77 8.74 -12.90
CA LYS A 41 -6.90 9.67 -12.91
C LYS A 41 -8.17 8.88 -13.23
N THR A 42 -8.73 8.20 -12.24
CA THR A 42 -10.08 7.64 -12.36
C THR A 42 -10.90 7.91 -11.08
N GLY A 43 -11.97 8.67 -11.25
CA GLY A 43 -13.19 8.57 -10.45
C GLY A 43 -13.51 9.65 -9.41
N HIS A 44 -12.52 10.20 -8.69
CA HIS A 44 -12.78 11.24 -7.69
C HIS A 44 -11.58 12.17 -7.58
N THR A 45 -11.74 13.44 -7.97
CA THR A 45 -10.70 14.48 -7.83
C THR A 45 -10.55 14.86 -6.35
N VAL A 46 -9.94 13.97 -5.56
CA VAL A 46 -9.51 14.31 -4.20
C VAL A 46 -8.26 15.18 -4.33
N SER A 47 -8.35 16.43 -3.88
CA SER A 47 -7.18 17.34 -3.87
C SER A 47 -6.10 16.80 -2.93
N GLN A 48 -4.84 17.09 -3.24
CA GLN A 48 -3.72 16.79 -2.37
C GLN A 48 -3.88 17.43 -0.98
N GLU A 49 -4.51 18.60 -0.92
CA GLU A 49 -4.86 19.31 0.32
C GLU A 49 -5.87 18.53 1.16
N GLN A 50 -6.81 17.85 0.50
CA GLN A 50 -7.83 17.03 1.15
C GLN A 50 -7.20 15.77 1.76
N ILE A 51 -6.26 15.16 1.04
CA ILE A 51 -5.47 14.03 1.55
C ILE A 51 -4.62 14.48 2.74
N ASP A 52 -4.02 15.68 2.68
CA ASP A 52 -3.22 16.24 3.77
C ASP A 52 -4.06 16.53 5.02
N ALA A 53 -5.26 17.10 4.83
CA ALA A 53 -6.22 17.31 5.92
C ALA A 53 -6.62 15.99 6.60
N TRP A 54 -6.92 14.93 5.83
CA TRP A 54 -7.22 13.61 6.40
C TRP A 54 -6.02 12.98 7.10
N LYS A 55 -4.80 13.22 6.60
CA LYS A 55 -3.59 12.77 7.29
C LYS A 55 -3.36 13.51 8.60
N ALA A 56 -3.64 14.81 8.65
CA ALA A 56 -3.58 15.60 9.87
C ALA A 56 -4.62 15.14 10.91
N GLU A 57 -5.84 14.83 10.47
CA GLU A 57 -6.95 14.45 11.36
C GLU A 57 -6.94 12.98 11.78
N HIS A 58 -6.55 12.07 10.89
CA HIS A 58 -6.67 10.62 11.08
C HIS A 58 -5.32 9.88 11.01
N GLY A 59 -4.24 10.55 10.62
CA GLY A 59 -2.89 9.99 10.54
C GLY A 59 -2.54 9.43 9.17
N GLU A 60 -2.59 8.12 8.99
CA GLU A 60 -2.21 7.46 7.74
C GLU A 60 -3.43 7.25 6.85
N VAL A 61 -3.34 7.72 5.60
CA VAL A 61 -4.36 7.57 4.57
C VAL A 61 -3.78 6.74 3.43
N PHE A 62 -4.56 5.76 2.99
CA PHE A 62 -4.22 4.80 1.96
C PHE A 62 -5.18 4.97 0.79
N ARG A 63 -4.70 4.69 -0.41
CA ARG A 63 -5.52 4.67 -1.62
C ARG A 63 -5.50 3.27 -2.19
N ILE A 64 -6.67 2.69 -2.38
CA ILE A 64 -6.86 1.42 -3.10
C ILE A 64 -7.42 1.74 -4.46
N ALA A 65 -6.80 1.20 -5.50
CA ALA A 65 -7.33 1.22 -6.85
C ALA A 65 -7.58 -0.24 -7.27
N VAL A 66 -8.80 -0.53 -7.71
CA VAL A 66 -9.23 -1.81 -8.25
C VAL A 66 -9.82 -1.53 -9.63
N ASP A 67 -9.17 -2.03 -10.67
CA ASP A 67 -9.51 -1.76 -12.06
C ASP A 67 -9.57 -0.23 -12.35
N GLU A 68 -10.76 0.26 -12.67
CA GLU A 68 -11.02 1.68 -12.95
C GLU A 68 -11.55 2.45 -11.72
N HIS A 69 -11.78 1.76 -10.60
CA HIS A 69 -12.37 2.33 -9.39
C HIS A 69 -11.31 2.63 -8.33
N THR A 70 -11.48 3.76 -7.65
CA THR A 70 -10.55 4.21 -6.61
C THR A 70 -11.27 4.50 -5.30
N ALA A 71 -10.69 4.06 -4.19
CA ALA A 71 -11.11 4.40 -2.83
C ALA A 71 -9.95 4.91 -1.98
N TYR A 72 -10.28 5.82 -1.08
CA TYR A 72 -9.42 6.41 -0.08
C TYR A 72 -9.88 5.94 1.30
N LEU A 73 -8.95 5.35 2.03
CA LEU A 73 -9.19 4.70 3.30
C LEU A 73 -8.23 5.24 4.34
N LYS A 74 -8.72 5.53 5.54
CA LYS A 74 -7.86 5.82 6.68
C LYS A 74 -7.39 4.54 7.37
N LYS A 75 -6.36 4.66 8.20
CA LYS A 75 -5.94 3.58 9.09
C LYS A 75 -7.08 3.15 10.04
N PRO A 76 -7.39 1.84 10.15
CA PRO A 76 -8.37 1.36 11.11
C PRO A 76 -7.92 1.62 12.54
N GLY A 77 -8.79 2.24 13.34
CA GLY A 77 -8.55 2.43 14.77
C GLY A 77 -8.73 1.13 15.55
N ARG A 78 -8.08 1.02 16.72
CA ARG A 78 -8.19 -0.18 17.61
C ARG A 78 -9.63 -0.60 17.92
N LYS A 79 -10.56 0.37 18.00
CA LYS A 79 -11.99 0.13 18.25
C LYS A 79 -12.68 -0.54 17.06
N ALA A 80 -12.41 -0.05 15.85
CA ALA A 80 -12.95 -0.63 14.62
C ALA A 80 -12.41 -2.05 14.42
N ILE A 81 -11.11 -2.26 14.63
CA ILE A 81 -10.50 -3.59 14.58
C ILE A 81 -11.12 -4.52 15.62
N GLY A 82 -11.24 -4.09 16.88
CA GLY A 82 -11.81 -4.92 17.94
C GLY A 82 -13.28 -5.31 17.66
N TYR A 83 -14.08 -4.37 17.16
CA TYR A 83 -15.47 -4.64 16.80
C TYR A 83 -15.56 -5.59 15.59
N ALA A 84 -14.78 -5.31 14.54
CA ALA A 84 -14.70 -6.16 13.37
C ALA A 84 -14.23 -7.57 13.74
N SER A 85 -13.14 -7.74 14.49
CA SER A 85 -12.61 -9.05 14.90
C SER A 85 -13.61 -9.90 15.68
N SER A 86 -14.42 -9.27 16.53
CA SER A 86 -15.45 -9.95 17.32
C SER A 86 -16.53 -10.58 16.43
N ILE A 87 -16.89 -9.91 15.34
CA ILE A 87 -17.88 -10.38 14.35
C ILE A 87 -17.21 -11.30 13.31
N GLY A 88 -16.01 -10.96 12.89
CA GLY A 88 -15.20 -11.64 11.88
C GLY A 88 -14.84 -13.08 12.20
N THR A 89 -14.81 -13.43 13.49
CA THR A 89 -14.62 -14.81 13.93
C THR A 89 -15.75 -15.74 13.44
N LYS A 90 -16.96 -15.20 13.24
CA LYS A 90 -18.12 -15.93 12.70
C LYS A 90 -18.32 -15.67 11.20
N ASP A 91 -18.15 -14.40 10.78
CA ASP A 91 -18.41 -13.94 9.42
C ASP A 91 -17.23 -13.11 8.89
N PRO A 92 -16.26 -13.72 8.19
CA PRO A 92 -15.09 -13.01 7.64
C PRO A 92 -15.48 -11.90 6.65
N MET A 93 -16.59 -12.07 5.92
CA MET A 93 -17.08 -11.03 5.01
C MET A 93 -17.56 -9.79 5.77
N LYS A 94 -18.27 -9.97 6.90
CA LYS A 94 -18.68 -8.84 7.75
C LYS A 94 -17.49 -8.14 8.39
N PHE A 95 -16.39 -8.84 8.68
CA PHE A 95 -15.15 -8.19 9.12
C PHE A 95 -14.69 -7.16 8.10
N ASN A 96 -14.57 -7.58 6.84
CA ASN A 96 -14.14 -6.70 5.74
C ASN A 96 -15.12 -5.55 5.56
N GLU A 97 -16.43 -5.80 5.63
CA GLU A 97 -17.45 -4.76 5.47
C GLU A 97 -17.37 -3.70 6.58
N ILE A 98 -17.23 -4.14 7.83
CA ILE A 98 -17.09 -3.25 8.98
C ILE A 98 -15.81 -2.41 8.86
N ILE A 99 -14.68 -3.03 8.52
CA ILE A 99 -13.41 -2.31 8.35
C ILE A 99 -13.51 -1.33 7.19
N LEU A 100 -14.06 -1.74 6.05
CA LEU A 100 -14.23 -0.90 4.87
C LEU A 100 -15.07 0.33 5.22
N LYS A 101 -16.27 0.12 5.79
CA LYS A 101 -17.17 1.21 6.21
C LYS A 101 -16.54 2.12 7.27
N ALA A 102 -15.83 1.55 8.25
CA ALA A 102 -15.20 2.34 9.31
C ALA A 102 -14.00 3.16 8.83
N CYS A 103 -13.34 2.71 7.77
CA CYS A 103 -12.13 3.33 7.21
C CYS A 103 -12.40 4.16 5.95
N TRP A 104 -13.58 4.08 5.37
CA TRP A 104 -13.95 4.79 4.16
C TRP A 104 -13.89 6.31 4.36
N LEU A 105 -13.15 7.00 3.49
CA LEU A 105 -13.11 8.46 3.43
C LEU A 105 -13.84 8.96 2.19
N ALA A 106 -13.45 8.46 1.02
CA ALA A 106 -14.00 8.85 -0.26
C ALA A 106 -13.68 7.78 -1.31
N GLY A 107 -14.46 7.69 -2.38
CA GLY A 107 -14.20 6.74 -3.46
C GLY A 107 -15.47 6.39 -4.22
N ASP A 108 -15.32 5.41 -5.10
CA ASP A 108 -16.44 4.87 -5.86
C ASP A 108 -17.28 3.89 -5.03
N GLU A 109 -18.58 4.14 -4.89
CA GLU A 109 -19.48 3.27 -4.12
C GLU A 109 -19.60 1.85 -4.68
N LYS A 110 -19.24 1.64 -5.96
CA LYS A 110 -19.16 0.28 -6.52
C LYS A 110 -18.16 -0.61 -5.77
N LEU A 111 -17.12 -0.05 -5.17
CA LEU A 111 -16.17 -0.81 -4.33
C LEU A 111 -16.80 -1.38 -3.04
N GLN A 112 -17.97 -0.88 -2.64
CA GLN A 112 -18.74 -1.41 -1.51
C GLN A 112 -19.92 -2.28 -1.95
N SER A 113 -20.43 -2.07 -3.17
CA SER A 113 -21.68 -2.67 -3.63
C SER A 113 -21.46 -3.88 -4.55
N ASP A 114 -20.35 -3.89 -5.28
CA ASP A 114 -19.98 -4.96 -6.21
C ASP A 114 -19.13 -6.01 -5.49
N ASP A 115 -19.53 -7.26 -5.57
CA ASP A 115 -18.90 -8.37 -4.85
C ASP A 115 -17.43 -8.57 -5.27
N ASP A 116 -17.12 -8.51 -6.56
CA ASP A 116 -15.75 -8.71 -7.06
C ASP A 116 -14.83 -7.57 -6.60
N LEU A 117 -15.28 -6.32 -6.73
CA LEU A 117 -14.53 -5.15 -6.26
C LEU A 117 -14.37 -5.13 -4.74
N PHE A 118 -15.41 -5.53 -4.00
CA PHE A 118 -15.39 -5.62 -2.55
C PHE A 118 -14.39 -6.67 -2.07
N LEU A 119 -14.36 -7.85 -2.70
CA LEU A 119 -13.41 -8.92 -2.36
C LEU A 119 -11.96 -8.52 -2.69
N ALA A 120 -11.76 -7.83 -3.81
CA ALA A 120 -10.46 -7.27 -4.17
C ALA A 120 -9.98 -6.22 -3.16
N CYS A 121 -10.86 -5.31 -2.74
CA CYS A 121 -10.58 -4.36 -1.66
C CYS A 121 -10.30 -5.05 -0.34
N GLY A 122 -11.15 -6.01 0.04
CA GLY A 122 -11.08 -6.79 1.28
C GLY A 122 -9.73 -7.49 1.45
N SER A 123 -9.17 -7.99 0.34
CA SER A 123 -7.85 -8.62 0.31
C SER A 123 -6.72 -7.67 0.74
N LYS A 124 -6.90 -6.35 0.56
CA LYS A 124 -5.94 -5.30 0.97
C LYS A 124 -6.28 -4.65 2.31
N LEU A 125 -7.49 -4.85 2.85
CA LEU A 125 -7.87 -4.30 4.15
C LEU A 125 -7.03 -4.89 5.29
N ALA A 126 -6.61 -6.15 5.18
CA ALA A 126 -5.72 -6.77 6.15
C ALA A 126 -4.34 -6.09 6.19
N ASP A 127 -3.80 -5.68 5.04
CA ASP A 127 -2.52 -4.96 4.93
C ASP A 127 -2.57 -3.56 5.58
N LEU A 128 -3.76 -2.96 5.71
CA LEU A 128 -3.93 -1.67 6.42
C LEU A 128 -3.63 -1.79 7.92
N ILE A 129 -3.72 -3.00 8.48
CA ILE A 129 -3.47 -3.25 9.89
C ILE A 129 -1.97 -3.49 10.08
N VAL A 130 -1.22 -2.40 10.24
CA VAL A 130 0.22 -2.46 10.54
C VAL A 130 0.43 -2.87 12.01
N ILE A 131 0.70 -4.16 12.25
CA ILE A 131 1.06 -4.68 13.57
C ILE A 131 2.55 -4.44 13.81
N LYS A 132 2.88 -3.52 14.73
CA LYS A 132 4.26 -3.30 15.19
C LYS A 132 4.64 -4.35 16.23
N GLN A 133 5.85 -4.89 16.13
CA GLN A 133 6.42 -5.81 17.12
C GLN A 133 6.83 -5.04 18.37
N ALA A 134 6.53 -5.60 19.55
CA ALA A 134 6.94 -5.08 20.84
C ALA A 134 7.85 -6.10 21.54
N THR A 135 8.98 -5.64 22.09
CA THR A 135 9.87 -6.45 22.93
C THR A 135 9.54 -6.20 24.40
N LEU A 136 9.30 -7.28 25.16
CA LEU A 136 9.04 -7.23 26.60
C LEU A 136 10.25 -7.78 27.34
N GLU A 137 10.90 -6.95 28.15
CA GLU A 137 11.98 -7.35 29.05
C GLU A 137 11.46 -7.36 30.49
N LYS A 138 11.81 -8.41 31.24
CA LYS A 138 11.54 -8.49 32.68
C LYS A 138 12.69 -7.83 33.42
N LEU A 139 12.42 -6.71 34.10
CA LEU A 139 13.35 -6.04 35.00
C LEU A 139 13.43 -6.77 36.34
#